data_AF-A0A397V3V1-F1
#
_entry.id   AF-A0A397V3V1-F1
#
_cell.length_a   1.000
_cell.length_b   1.000
_cell.length_c   1.000
_cell.angle_alpha   90.00
_cell.angle_beta   90.00
_cell.angle_gamma   90.00
#
_symmetry.space_group_name_H-M   'P 1'
#
loop_
_entity.id
_entity.type
_entity.pdbx_description
1 polymer ?
#
loop_
_entity_poly.entity_id
_entity_poly.type
_entity_poly.pdbx_seq_one_letter_code
_entity_poly.pdbx_strand_id
1 'polypeptide(L)'
;MLVALNETSLSWRLLSIDLPRIAPYVDGGYGNLHVNITYPQKDFNNLALNTEGISITFNYRISFSYSNAILSIYQKINQTDILRQSIDSRTCSKCTASGNIITLDVLRCTFNDPGGHYYIQMDNNFVKSSEYGEPLPGIDSNKWTFQTDNRTLQIRKGYGGDILGRVRLTTNGSQYFHGLNSSEKHDFFTNLINELVLIIPTEKGRLKSNEHSQFDTSSSESKILISLSIIAAKSGDKKNATAIKDDLDLLISNKKYTNISTGAITYYLDETYGFKSSVSVAEFFEIHKTKIIIWSVAVFLFLSAFLAARWKSPEVKDSFQ
;
A
#
# COMPACT_ATOMS: atom_id res chain seq x y z
N MET A 1 40.12 -16.46 12.64
CA MET A 1 40.49 -16.48 11.21
C MET A 1 41.23 -17.78 10.93
N LEU A 2 40.94 -18.45 9.81
CA LEU A 2 41.62 -19.69 9.42
C LEU A 2 42.60 -19.39 8.30
N VAL A 3 43.87 -19.73 8.51
CA VAL A 3 44.90 -19.63 7.49
C VAL A 3 45.53 -21.01 7.30
N ALA A 4 45.49 -21.50 6.07
CA ALA A 4 46.20 -22.70 5.67
C ALA A 4 47.60 -22.33 5.18
N LEU A 5 48.62 -22.97 5.73
CA LEU A 5 50.00 -22.84 5.29
C LEU A 5 50.51 -24.19 4.81
N ASN A 6 51.13 -24.23 3.64
CA ASN A 6 51.89 -25.41 3.23
C ASN A 6 53.22 -25.42 3.97
N GLU A 7 53.49 -26.50 4.70
CA GLU A 7 54.79 -26.73 5.33
C GLU A 7 55.74 -27.44 4.36
N THR A 8 55.21 -28.31 3.49
CA THR A 8 55.95 -28.97 2.39
C THR A 8 55.04 -29.19 1.17
N SER A 9 55.53 -29.88 0.13
CA SER A 9 54.71 -30.30 -1.02
C SER A 9 53.64 -31.35 -0.69
N LEU A 10 53.70 -31.97 0.49
CA LEU A 10 52.81 -33.06 0.92
C LEU A 10 52.18 -32.83 2.31
N SER A 11 52.47 -31.69 2.96
CA SER A 11 51.92 -31.39 4.29
C SER A 11 51.49 -29.93 4.40
N TRP A 12 50.35 -29.75 5.07
CA TRP A 12 49.79 -28.44 5.38
C TRP A 12 49.48 -28.37 6.87
N ARG A 13 49.60 -27.16 7.43
CA ARG A 13 49.19 -26.84 8.79
C ARG A 13 48.07 -25.82 8.77
N LEU A 14 47.06 -26.07 9.60
CA LEU A 14 46.00 -25.12 9.87
C LEU A 14 46.39 -24.27 11.07
N LEU A 15 46.51 -22.97 10.88
CA LEU A 15 46.63 -22.02 11.98
C LEU A 15 45.27 -21.41 12.26
N SER A 16 44.78 -21.64 13.47
CA SER A 16 43.65 -20.89 14.03
C SER A 16 44.22 -19.77 14.88
N ILE A 17 43.88 -18.53 14.53
CA ILE A 17 44.07 -17.39 15.42
C ILE A 17 42.68 -16.96 15.88
N ASP A 18 42.54 -16.82 17.19
CA ASP A 18 41.43 -16.08 17.77
C ASP A 18 41.62 -14.62 17.35
N LEU A 19 40.67 -14.13 16.53
CA LEU A 19 40.67 -12.71 16.20
C LEU A 19 40.44 -11.95 17.50
N PRO A 20 41.19 -10.86 17.76
CA PRO A 20 40.84 -9.97 18.85
C PRO A 20 39.37 -9.55 18.66
N ARG A 21 38.62 -9.38 19.76
CA ARG A 21 37.25 -8.85 19.69
C ARG A 21 37.27 -7.61 18.79
N ILE A 22 36.56 -7.68 17.67
CA ILE A 22 36.52 -6.61 16.67
C ILE A 22 35.79 -5.43 17.33
N ALA A 23 36.57 -4.52 17.95
CA ALA A 23 36.12 -3.26 18.54
C ALA A 23 35.21 -3.40 19.79
N PRO A 24 35.02 -2.34 20.60
CA PRO A 24 34.27 -2.41 21.87
C PRO A 24 32.76 -2.62 21.71
N TYR A 25 32.27 -2.74 20.47
CA TYR A 25 30.84 -2.74 20.17
C TYR A 25 30.30 -4.17 20.22
N VAL A 26 29.17 -4.33 20.91
CA VAL A 26 28.43 -5.58 20.94
C VAL A 26 27.70 -5.73 19.61
N ASP A 27 27.83 -6.88 18.95
CA ASP A 27 27.08 -7.19 17.74
C ASP A 27 25.57 -7.18 18.05
N GLY A 28 24.85 -6.21 17.46
CA GLY A 28 23.40 -6.08 17.57
C GLY A 28 22.62 -7.15 16.79
N GLY A 29 23.31 -8.02 16.04
CA GLY A 29 22.72 -9.13 15.30
C GLY A 29 22.10 -8.72 13.96
N TYR A 30 22.46 -7.54 13.43
CA TYR A 30 21.94 -6.99 12.17
C TYR A 30 22.67 -7.51 10.92
N GLY A 31 23.68 -8.37 11.07
CA GLY A 31 24.61 -8.69 9.98
C GLY A 31 25.59 -7.55 9.67
N ASN A 32 25.61 -6.52 10.53
CA ASN A 32 26.43 -5.34 10.38
C ASN A 32 26.87 -4.81 11.74
N LEU A 33 28.17 -4.93 12.03
CA LEU A 33 28.79 -4.52 13.28
C LEU A 33 28.78 -3.00 13.52
N HIS A 34 28.44 -2.22 12.50
CA HIS A 34 28.34 -0.76 12.61
C HIS A 34 26.97 -0.29 13.08
N VAL A 35 25.93 -1.13 12.98
CA VAL A 35 24.59 -0.84 13.48
C VAL A 35 24.53 -1.15 14.97
N ASN A 36 24.15 -0.15 15.76
CA ASN A 36 24.01 -0.26 17.21
C ASN A 36 22.58 -0.70 17.59
N ILE A 37 21.60 0.12 17.21
CA ILE A 37 20.19 -0.12 17.54
C ILE A 37 19.30 0.46 16.44
N THR A 38 18.11 -0.12 16.30
CA THR A 38 17.09 0.33 15.34
C THR A 38 15.77 0.65 16.04
N TYR A 39 14.93 1.42 15.36
CA TYR A 39 13.52 1.57 15.63
C TYR A 39 12.74 1.22 14.36
N PRO A 40 11.81 0.25 14.38
CA PRO A 40 11.45 -0.61 15.51
C PRO A 40 12.64 -1.44 15.97
N GLN A 41 12.71 -1.75 17.27
CA GLN A 41 13.79 -2.58 17.77
C GLN A 41 13.72 -3.98 17.14
N LYS A 42 14.88 -4.60 16.89
CA LYS A 42 14.94 -6.00 16.49
C LYS A 42 14.16 -6.91 17.47
N ASP A 43 13.40 -7.83 16.90
CA ASP A 43 12.51 -8.79 17.57
C ASP A 43 11.39 -8.15 18.40
N PHE A 44 11.11 -6.86 18.19
CA PHE A 44 9.98 -6.19 18.80
C PHE A 44 8.67 -6.81 18.30
N ASN A 45 7.72 -7.05 19.20
CA ASN A 45 6.49 -7.78 18.89
C ASN A 45 5.21 -6.94 18.98
N ASN A 46 5.35 -5.62 19.13
CA ASN A 46 4.22 -4.74 19.39
C ASN A 46 4.37 -3.37 18.72
N LEU A 47 4.79 -3.35 17.44
CA LEU A 47 4.87 -2.11 16.67
C LEU A 47 3.47 -1.55 16.42
N ALA A 48 3.26 -0.27 16.75
CA ALA A 48 1.99 0.39 16.46
C ALA A 48 1.68 0.33 14.96
N LEU A 49 0.45 -0.02 14.63
CA LEU A 49 -0.02 -0.04 13.25
C LEU A 49 0.10 1.34 12.62
N ASN A 50 0.38 1.35 11.32
CA ASN A 50 0.54 2.55 10.51
C ASN A 50 1.66 3.48 11.00
N THR A 51 2.69 2.94 11.67
CA THR A 51 3.89 3.71 12.03
C THR A 51 4.52 4.31 10.77
N GLU A 52 4.78 5.61 10.77
CA GLU A 52 5.24 6.36 9.59
C GLU A 52 6.75 6.66 9.59
N GLY A 53 7.51 6.08 10.53
CA GLY A 53 8.94 6.37 10.64
C GLY A 53 9.73 5.22 11.24
N ILE A 54 10.94 5.04 10.72
CA ILE A 54 11.93 4.10 11.23
C ILE A 54 13.27 4.82 11.42
N SER A 55 14.14 4.28 12.26
CA SER A 55 15.48 4.86 12.46
C SER A 55 16.54 3.78 12.66
N ILE A 56 17.76 4.09 12.23
CA ILE A 56 18.94 3.25 12.43
C ILE A 56 20.01 4.10 13.10
N THR A 57 20.50 3.66 14.26
CA THR A 57 21.60 4.28 14.99
C THR A 57 22.87 3.48 14.75
N PHE A 58 23.92 4.16 14.30
CA PHE A 58 25.24 3.60 14.04
C PHE A 58 26.22 3.91 15.18
N ASN A 59 27.33 3.18 15.23
CA ASN A 59 28.40 3.38 16.23
C ASN A 59 29.25 4.64 15.98
N TYR A 60 29.13 5.26 14.81
CA TYR A 60 29.86 6.46 14.42
C TYR A 60 29.02 7.31 13.47
N ARG A 61 29.51 8.51 13.15
CA ARG A 61 28.77 9.48 12.32
C ARG A 61 28.63 8.98 10.88
N ILE A 62 27.42 9.15 10.35
CA ILE A 62 27.05 8.69 9.01
C ILE A 62 26.48 9.83 8.15
N SER A 63 26.50 9.60 6.85
CA SER A 63 25.76 10.40 5.88
C SER A 63 25.16 9.49 4.82
N PHE A 64 24.12 9.94 4.14
CA PHE A 64 23.64 9.23 2.96
C PHE A 64 24.74 9.15 1.91
N SER A 65 24.89 7.99 1.29
CA SER A 65 25.82 7.83 0.18
C SER A 65 25.36 8.54 -1.09
N TYR A 66 24.06 8.87 -1.19
CA TYR A 66 23.39 9.37 -2.41
C TYR A 66 23.63 8.43 -3.61
N SER A 67 23.66 7.13 -3.32
CA SER A 67 23.79 6.05 -4.29
C SER A 67 22.39 5.58 -4.75
N ASN A 68 22.31 4.55 -5.58
CA ASN A 68 21.03 3.91 -5.91
C ASN A 68 20.74 2.71 -4.97
N ALA A 69 21.38 2.65 -3.81
CA ALA A 69 21.13 1.64 -2.80
C ALA A 69 19.74 1.82 -2.20
N ILE A 70 19.07 0.69 -1.94
CA ILE A 70 17.68 0.64 -1.50
C ILE A 70 17.62 0.06 -0.08
N LEU A 71 16.72 0.61 0.73
CA LEU A 71 16.20 -0.05 1.91
C LEU A 71 14.80 -0.59 1.59
N SER A 72 14.61 -1.88 1.82
CA SER A 72 13.38 -2.59 1.47
C SER A 72 12.72 -3.16 2.71
N ILE A 73 11.43 -2.86 2.84
CA ILE A 73 10.57 -3.33 3.93
C ILE A 73 9.69 -4.45 3.37
N TYR A 74 9.77 -5.63 3.98
CA TYR A 74 9.01 -6.80 3.57
C TYR A 74 8.08 -7.27 4.68
N GLN A 75 6.97 -7.87 4.29
CA GLN A 75 6.10 -8.65 5.17
C GLN A 75 6.16 -10.13 4.78
N LYS A 76 6.26 -11.01 5.78
CA LYS A 76 6.16 -12.45 5.60
C LYS A 76 4.72 -12.93 5.72
N ILE A 77 4.20 -13.54 4.65
CA ILE A 77 2.88 -14.16 4.61
C ILE A 77 3.03 -15.59 4.07
N ASN A 78 2.73 -16.61 4.89
CA ASN A 78 2.75 -18.02 4.49
C ASN A 78 4.01 -18.44 3.71
N GLN A 79 5.20 -18.00 4.15
CA GLN A 79 6.52 -18.22 3.54
C GLN A 79 6.84 -17.39 2.29
N THR A 80 5.96 -16.49 1.86
CA THR A 80 6.25 -15.53 0.79
C THR A 80 6.63 -14.17 1.38
N ASP A 81 7.69 -13.58 0.84
CA ASP A 81 8.12 -12.22 1.17
C ASP A 81 7.41 -11.23 0.25
N ILE A 82 6.55 -10.39 0.83
CA ILE A 82 5.81 -9.36 0.11
C ILE A 82 6.50 -8.02 0.36
N LEU A 83 7.03 -7.40 -0.70
CA LEU A 83 7.56 -6.04 -0.61
C LEU A 83 6.42 -5.10 -0.19
N ARG A 84 6.64 -4.28 0.84
CA ARG A 84 5.68 -3.28 1.31
C ARG A 84 6.09 -1.89 0.89
N GLN A 85 7.38 -1.58 1.05
CA GLN A 85 7.93 -0.31 0.62
C GLN A 85 9.42 -0.43 0.28
N SER A 86 9.87 0.31 -0.73
CA SER A 86 11.27 0.58 -1.01
C SER A 86 11.60 2.06 -0.79
N ILE A 87 12.77 2.33 -0.21
CA ILE A 87 13.29 3.67 0.05
C ILE A 87 14.66 3.77 -0.59
N ASP A 88 14.83 4.73 -1.50
CA ASP A 88 16.08 4.97 -2.21
C ASP A 88 16.86 6.11 -1.54
N SER A 89 18.13 5.84 -1.22
CA SER A 89 19.02 6.79 -0.54
C SER A 89 19.22 8.11 -1.30
N ARG A 90 19.02 8.13 -2.61
CA ARG A 90 19.12 9.33 -3.46
C ARG A 90 17.84 10.14 -3.50
N THR A 91 16.68 9.49 -3.55
CA THR A 91 15.40 10.14 -3.87
C THR A 91 14.48 10.33 -2.67
N CYS A 92 14.86 9.84 -1.48
CA CYS A 92 14.07 10.04 -0.28
C CYS A 92 14.11 11.51 0.20
N SER A 93 13.06 12.26 -0.10
CA SER A 93 12.94 13.68 0.25
C SER A 93 12.71 13.95 1.73
N LYS A 94 12.21 12.96 2.49
CA LYS A 94 11.91 13.07 3.91
C LYS A 94 12.84 12.24 4.82
N CYS A 95 13.93 11.75 4.26
CA CYS A 95 14.95 11.05 5.03
C CYS A 95 15.97 12.04 5.60
N THR A 96 16.41 11.83 6.83
CA THR A 96 17.40 12.70 7.49
C THR A 96 18.54 11.87 8.07
N ALA A 97 19.75 12.41 7.99
CA ALA A 97 20.94 11.87 8.63
C ALA A 97 21.47 12.93 9.61
N SER A 98 21.48 12.61 10.91
CA SER A 98 21.92 13.51 11.97
C SER A 98 22.90 12.78 12.88
N GLY A 99 24.17 13.19 12.83
CA GLY A 99 25.23 12.53 13.58
C GLY A 99 25.38 11.07 13.18
N ASN A 100 25.04 10.16 14.08
CA ASN A 100 25.09 8.70 13.88
C ASN A 100 23.72 8.07 13.63
N ILE A 101 22.65 8.85 13.46
CA ILE A 101 21.28 8.35 13.30
C ILE A 101 20.77 8.72 11.91
N ILE A 102 20.21 7.74 11.21
CA ILE A 102 19.31 8.03 10.08
C ILE A 102 17.85 7.83 10.51
N THR A 103 17.00 8.75 10.08
CA THR A 103 15.54 8.64 10.21
C THR A 103 14.94 8.60 8.82
N LEU A 104 14.03 7.65 8.59
CA LEU A 104 13.45 7.37 7.29
C LEU A 104 11.92 7.37 7.41
N ASP A 105 11.27 8.06 6.47
CA ASP A 105 9.82 8.09 6.39
C ASP A 105 9.25 6.83 5.74
N VAL A 106 8.21 6.31 6.36
CA VAL A 106 7.49 5.12 5.94
C VAL A 106 6.03 5.50 5.68
N LEU A 107 5.45 4.94 4.62
CA LEU A 107 4.04 5.17 4.30
C LEU A 107 3.16 4.55 5.40
N ARG A 108 2.10 5.26 5.81
CA ARG A 108 1.12 4.74 6.77
C ARG A 108 0.51 3.39 6.40
N CYS A 109 0.50 3.03 5.11
CA CYS A 109 0.01 1.74 4.61
C CYS A 109 1.07 0.61 4.62
N THR A 110 2.30 0.85 5.07
CA THR A 110 3.38 -0.15 5.06
C THR A 110 3.23 -1.16 6.20
N PHE A 111 3.00 -0.67 7.42
CA PHE A 111 2.82 -1.48 8.64
C PHE A 111 1.35 -1.56 9.05
N ASN A 112 0.49 -1.95 8.11
CA ASN A 112 -0.96 -1.84 8.23
C ASN A 112 -1.69 -3.18 8.43
N ASP A 113 -0.96 -4.27 8.72
CA ASP A 113 -1.54 -5.58 9.01
C ASP A 113 -1.41 -5.92 10.51
N PRO A 114 -2.52 -6.10 11.26
CA PRO A 114 -2.47 -6.52 12.66
C PRO A 114 -1.77 -7.86 12.85
N GLY A 115 -0.78 -7.92 13.76
CA GLY A 115 0.01 -9.13 14.01
C GLY A 115 0.89 -9.57 12.84
N GLY A 116 1.08 -8.71 11.84
CA GLY A 116 1.94 -8.97 10.68
C GLY A 116 3.40 -9.10 11.08
N HIS A 117 4.11 -10.03 10.42
CA HIS A 117 5.54 -10.24 10.60
C HIS A 117 6.32 -9.51 9.52
N TYR A 118 7.22 -8.62 9.91
CA TYR A 118 7.98 -7.79 8.99
C TYR A 118 9.49 -7.97 9.19
N TYR A 119 10.23 -7.71 8.12
CA TYR A 119 11.67 -7.48 8.22
C TYR A 119 12.11 -6.34 7.29
N ILE A 120 13.24 -5.75 7.63
CA ILE A 120 13.87 -4.70 6.84
C ILE A 120 15.26 -5.17 6.44
N GLN A 121 15.60 -4.98 5.17
CA GLN A 121 16.95 -5.13 4.66
C GLN A 121 17.41 -3.80 4.08
N MET A 122 18.71 -3.56 4.12
CA MET A 122 19.31 -2.35 3.61
C MET A 122 20.49 -2.76 2.74
N ASP A 123 20.58 -2.24 1.52
CA ASP A 123 21.70 -2.52 0.64
C ASP A 123 23.01 -1.95 1.21
N ASN A 124 24.13 -2.56 0.82
CA ASN A 124 25.44 -1.95 1.00
C ASN A 124 25.47 -0.58 0.32
N ASN A 125 26.25 0.35 0.86
CA ASN A 125 26.39 1.71 0.34
C ASN A 125 25.07 2.52 0.36
N PHE A 126 24.11 2.18 1.21
CA PHE A 126 22.98 3.06 1.52
C PHE A 126 23.43 4.28 2.32
N VAL A 127 24.35 4.06 3.26
CA VAL A 127 25.06 5.11 4.02
C VAL A 127 26.57 4.92 3.90
N LYS A 128 27.30 5.99 4.23
CA LYS A 128 28.75 6.03 4.32
C LYS A 128 29.19 6.66 5.63
N SER A 129 30.41 6.35 6.07
CA SER A 129 31.08 7.06 7.15
C SER A 129 31.20 8.55 6.81
N SER A 130 30.79 9.44 7.71
CA SER A 130 31.00 10.87 7.53
C SER A 130 32.46 11.28 7.63
N GLU A 131 33.26 10.51 8.36
CA GLU A 131 34.66 10.84 8.63
C GLU A 131 35.56 10.42 7.47
N TYR A 132 35.36 9.19 6.96
CA TYR A 132 36.23 8.60 5.93
C TYR A 132 35.60 8.64 4.53
N GLY A 133 34.30 8.92 4.42
CA GLY A 133 33.58 8.86 3.15
C GLY A 133 33.37 7.43 2.63
N GLU A 134 33.71 6.41 3.42
CA GLU A 134 33.66 5.00 3.03
C GLU A 134 32.23 4.44 3.07
N PRO A 135 31.78 3.76 2.00
CA PRO A 135 30.52 3.02 1.97
C PRO A 135 30.44 2.00 3.11
N LEU A 136 29.29 1.93 3.78
CA LEU A 136 29.07 0.96 4.84
C LEU A 136 28.32 -0.27 4.31
N PRO A 137 28.54 -1.45 4.92
CA PRO A 137 27.67 -2.59 4.71
C PRO A 137 26.22 -2.25 5.11
N GLY A 138 25.30 -3.00 4.52
CA GLY A 138 23.86 -2.89 4.70
C GLY A 138 23.34 -3.58 5.96
N ILE A 139 22.06 -3.93 5.97
CA ILE A 139 21.46 -4.84 6.95
C ILE A 139 21.01 -6.07 6.18
N ASP A 140 21.48 -7.24 6.60
CA ASP A 140 21.17 -8.49 5.92
C ASP A 140 19.68 -8.84 6.05
N SER A 141 19.18 -9.52 5.02
CA SER A 141 17.82 -10.06 5.01
C SER A 141 17.52 -10.87 6.26
N ASN A 142 16.32 -10.72 6.80
CA ASN A 142 15.84 -11.42 8.00
C ASN A 142 16.61 -11.18 9.30
N LYS A 143 17.53 -10.21 9.35
CA LYS A 143 18.21 -9.83 10.60
C LYS A 143 17.42 -8.80 11.40
N TRP A 144 16.87 -7.80 10.75
CA TRP A 144 16.01 -6.80 11.40
C TRP A 144 14.55 -7.19 11.25
N THR A 145 14.05 -8.01 12.19
CA THR A 145 12.68 -8.54 12.22
C THR A 145 11.85 -7.91 13.34
N PHE A 146 10.54 -7.76 13.14
CA PHE A 146 9.59 -7.31 14.17
C PHE A 146 8.15 -7.69 13.79
N GLN A 147 7.22 -7.50 14.72
CA GLN A 147 5.79 -7.72 14.53
C GLN A 147 5.00 -6.48 14.92
N THR A 148 3.92 -6.22 14.18
CA THR A 148 2.95 -5.20 14.52
C THR A 148 2.03 -5.65 15.65
N ASP A 149 1.42 -4.69 16.32
CA ASP A 149 0.41 -4.92 17.34
C ASP A 149 -0.70 -5.82 16.77
N ASN A 150 -1.01 -6.90 17.49
CA ASN A 150 -2.08 -7.83 17.15
C ASN A 150 -3.45 -7.34 17.66
N ARG A 151 -3.48 -6.24 18.42
CA ARG A 151 -4.73 -5.57 18.75
C ARG A 151 -5.28 -4.96 17.48
N THR A 152 -6.42 -5.49 17.09
CA THR A 152 -7.20 -4.97 16.00
C THR A 152 -7.49 -3.51 16.30
N LEU A 153 -7.23 -2.64 15.32
CA LEU A 153 -7.48 -1.23 15.45
C LEU A 153 -8.90 -1.09 16.00
N GLN A 154 -9.04 -0.58 17.23
CA GLN A 154 -10.31 -0.18 17.81
C GLN A 154 -10.77 1.06 17.05
N ILE A 155 -10.96 0.95 15.73
CA ILE A 155 -11.45 2.03 14.89
C ILE A 155 -12.90 2.20 15.29
N ARG A 156 -13.15 3.38 15.85
CA ARG A 156 -14.45 3.94 16.23
C ARG A 156 -15.58 3.26 15.48
N LYS A 157 -16.53 2.69 16.24
CA LYS A 157 -17.84 2.20 15.77
C LYS A 157 -18.41 3.16 14.72
N GLY A 158 -18.13 2.84 13.48
CA GLY A 158 -18.57 3.51 12.29
C GLY A 158 -18.57 2.40 11.27
N TYR A 159 -19.60 1.57 11.32
CA TYR A 159 -19.87 0.54 10.33
C TYR A 159 -20.15 1.26 9.00
N GLY A 160 -19.09 1.73 8.35
CA GLY A 160 -19.15 2.18 6.97
C GLY A 160 -19.53 0.97 6.13
N GLY A 161 -20.61 1.09 5.37
CA GLY A 161 -21.03 0.07 4.43
C GLY A 161 -19.99 -0.18 3.34
N ASP A 162 -20.36 -0.99 2.37
CA ASP A 162 -19.51 -1.25 1.21
C ASP A 162 -19.15 0.07 0.49
N ILE A 163 -17.89 0.19 0.07
CA ILE A 163 -17.39 1.33 -0.68
C ILE A 163 -17.25 0.91 -2.14
N LEU A 164 -18.02 1.54 -3.02
CA LEU A 164 -17.80 1.45 -4.46
C LEU A 164 -16.82 2.52 -4.88
N GLY A 165 -15.89 2.20 -5.77
CA GLY A 165 -14.95 3.18 -6.31
C GLY A 165 -14.33 2.74 -7.61
N ARG A 166 -13.40 3.56 -8.08
CA ARG A 166 -12.71 3.34 -9.34
C ARG A 166 -11.23 3.55 -9.18
N VAL A 167 -10.46 2.77 -9.94
CA VAL A 167 -9.05 3.03 -10.24
C VAL A 167 -8.93 3.33 -11.73
N ARG A 168 -7.86 4.01 -12.12
CA ARG A 168 -7.58 4.31 -13.54
C ARG A 168 -6.39 3.50 -14.01
N LEU A 169 -6.44 3.02 -15.23
CA LEU A 169 -5.30 2.44 -15.92
C LEU A 169 -4.46 3.55 -16.56
N THR A 170 -3.15 3.35 -16.58
CA THR A 170 -2.22 4.13 -17.41
C THR A 170 -2.61 4.03 -18.88
N THR A 171 -2.01 4.89 -19.72
CA THR A 171 -2.25 4.88 -21.17
C THR A 171 -1.87 3.53 -21.78
N ASN A 172 -0.69 3.00 -21.43
CA ASN A 172 -0.25 1.67 -21.85
C ASN A 172 -1.18 0.56 -21.31
N GLY A 173 -1.60 0.66 -20.05
CA GLY A 173 -2.53 -0.30 -19.45
C GLY A 173 -3.91 -0.29 -20.11
N SER A 174 -4.38 0.89 -20.53
CA SER A 174 -5.65 1.05 -21.23
C SER A 174 -5.60 0.45 -22.63
N GLN A 175 -4.50 0.66 -23.36
CA GLN A 175 -4.26 0.03 -24.65
C GLN A 175 -4.19 -1.50 -24.53
N TYR A 176 -3.44 -2.00 -23.56
CA TYR A 176 -3.36 -3.44 -23.27
C TYR A 176 -4.74 -4.02 -22.98
N PHE A 177 -5.47 -3.44 -22.03
CA PHE A 177 -6.81 -3.90 -21.65
C PHE A 177 -7.83 -3.84 -22.81
N HIS A 178 -7.72 -2.84 -23.68
CA HIS A 178 -8.61 -2.70 -24.83
C HIS A 178 -8.44 -3.85 -25.83
N GLY A 179 -7.21 -4.32 -26.03
CA GLY A 179 -6.87 -5.44 -26.92
C GLY A 179 -7.32 -6.82 -26.41
N LEU A 180 -7.71 -6.93 -25.14
CA LEU A 180 -8.13 -8.20 -24.54
C LEU A 180 -9.54 -8.62 -24.99
N ASN A 181 -9.71 -9.92 -25.22
CA ASN A 181 -11.03 -10.53 -25.41
C ASN A 181 -11.78 -10.69 -24.07
N SER A 182 -13.03 -11.15 -24.11
CA SER A 182 -13.87 -11.25 -22.89
C SER A 182 -13.30 -12.15 -21.80
N SER A 183 -12.68 -13.29 -22.16
CA SER A 183 -12.06 -14.20 -21.19
C SER A 183 -10.82 -13.58 -20.57
N GLU A 184 -9.99 -12.95 -21.40
CA GLU A 184 -8.77 -12.29 -20.93
C GLU A 184 -9.07 -11.07 -20.04
N LYS A 185 -10.18 -10.36 -20.31
CA LYS A 185 -10.66 -9.29 -19.43
C LYS A 185 -11.09 -9.84 -18.08
N HIS A 186 -11.81 -10.97 -18.06
CA HIS A 186 -12.16 -11.64 -16.81
C HIS A 186 -10.91 -12.03 -16.00
N ASP A 187 -9.89 -12.59 -16.66
CA ASP A 187 -8.61 -12.94 -16.05
C ASP A 187 -7.88 -11.69 -15.54
N PHE A 188 -7.92 -10.58 -16.29
CA PHE A 188 -7.35 -9.29 -15.88
C PHE A 188 -7.96 -8.82 -14.56
N PHE A 189 -9.30 -8.82 -14.44
CA PHE A 189 -9.97 -8.43 -13.19
C PHE A 189 -9.65 -9.38 -12.04
N THR A 190 -9.65 -10.69 -12.29
CA THR A 190 -9.34 -11.71 -11.28
C THR A 190 -7.91 -11.53 -10.75
N ASN A 191 -6.93 -11.35 -11.64
CA ASN A 191 -5.53 -11.13 -11.27
C ASN A 191 -5.33 -9.79 -10.56
N LEU A 192 -5.98 -8.71 -11.01
CA LEU A 192 -5.97 -7.42 -10.33
C LEU A 192 -6.44 -7.55 -8.87
N ILE A 193 -7.57 -8.22 -8.63
CA ILE A 193 -8.11 -8.41 -7.28
C ILE A 193 -7.16 -9.26 -6.43
N ASN A 194 -6.64 -10.36 -6.98
CA ASN A 194 -5.74 -11.25 -6.26
C ASN A 194 -4.44 -10.54 -5.83
N GLU A 195 -3.85 -9.73 -6.72
CA GLU A 195 -2.68 -8.92 -6.39
C GLU A 195 -3.01 -7.88 -5.31
N LEU A 196 -4.07 -7.09 -5.47
CA LEU A 196 -4.43 -6.04 -4.51
C LEU A 196 -4.74 -6.57 -3.11
N VAL A 197 -5.37 -7.74 -3.00
CA VAL A 197 -5.66 -8.38 -1.71
C VAL A 197 -4.39 -8.67 -0.91
N LEU A 198 -3.30 -9.08 -1.59
CA LEU A 198 -2.00 -9.32 -0.96
C LEU A 198 -1.27 -8.01 -0.63
N ILE A 199 -1.43 -6.97 -1.46
CA ILE A 199 -0.76 -5.68 -1.29
C ILE A 199 -1.38 -4.83 -0.15
N ILE A 200 -2.70 -4.92 0.11
CA ILE A 200 -3.42 -4.13 1.16
C ILE A 200 -3.54 -4.85 2.52
N PRO A 201 -2.83 -5.97 2.67
CA PRO A 201 -3.19 -7.17 3.45
C PRO A 201 -4.65 -7.18 3.97
N THR A 202 -5.54 -7.81 3.21
CA THR A 202 -6.95 -7.97 3.60
C THR A 202 -7.45 -9.38 3.34
N GLU A 203 -8.58 -9.76 3.92
CA GLU A 203 -9.17 -11.08 3.68
C GLU A 203 -9.69 -11.23 2.24
N LYS A 204 -9.73 -12.49 1.75
CA LYS A 204 -10.38 -12.80 0.46
C LYS A 204 -11.84 -12.36 0.47
N GLY A 205 -12.28 -11.81 -0.66
CA GLY A 205 -13.65 -11.32 -0.84
C GLY A 205 -13.91 -9.92 -0.29
N ARG A 206 -12.92 -9.27 0.34
CA ARG A 206 -13.00 -7.87 0.77
C ARG A 206 -12.86 -6.89 -0.38
N LEU A 207 -12.13 -7.27 -1.44
CA LEU A 207 -12.10 -6.55 -2.71
C LEU A 207 -12.84 -7.37 -3.76
N LYS A 208 -13.69 -6.70 -4.55
CA LYS A 208 -14.45 -7.30 -5.63
C LYS A 208 -14.45 -6.38 -6.85
N SER A 209 -14.66 -6.96 -8.02
CA SER A 209 -14.97 -6.25 -9.24
C SER A 209 -16.31 -6.75 -9.76
N ASN A 210 -17.08 -5.87 -10.40
CA ASN A 210 -18.22 -6.24 -11.23
C ASN A 210 -17.81 -6.36 -12.71
N GLU A 211 -16.51 -6.32 -13.00
CA GLU A 211 -15.91 -6.37 -14.34
C GLU A 211 -16.32 -5.21 -15.26
N HIS A 212 -16.85 -4.13 -14.68
CA HIS A 212 -17.20 -2.95 -15.45
C HIS A 212 -16.00 -2.04 -15.62
N SER A 213 -15.80 -1.62 -16.86
CA SER A 213 -14.82 -0.62 -17.27
C SER A 213 -15.49 0.48 -18.08
N GLN A 214 -15.01 1.70 -17.99
CA GLN A 214 -15.47 2.82 -18.81
C GLN A 214 -14.30 3.72 -19.22
N PHE A 215 -14.45 4.48 -20.30
CA PHE A 215 -13.47 5.51 -20.64
C PHE A 215 -13.51 6.65 -19.61
N ASP A 216 -12.33 7.18 -19.30
CA ASP A 216 -12.16 8.40 -18.51
C ASP A 216 -12.36 9.61 -19.42
N THR A 217 -13.56 10.18 -19.40
CA THR A 217 -13.90 11.37 -20.19
C THR A 217 -13.21 12.65 -19.70
N SER A 218 -12.57 12.63 -18.53
CA SER A 218 -11.80 13.75 -17.99
C SER A 218 -10.35 13.79 -18.49
N SER A 219 -9.91 12.74 -19.18
CA SER A 219 -8.55 12.60 -19.72
C SER A 219 -8.57 12.82 -21.23
N SER A 220 -7.66 13.62 -21.76
CA SER A 220 -7.45 13.77 -23.21
C SER A 220 -6.89 12.50 -23.84
N GLU A 221 -6.22 11.68 -23.05
CA GLU A 221 -5.78 10.34 -23.42
C GLU A 221 -6.89 9.36 -23.04
N SER A 222 -7.38 8.54 -23.98
CA SER A 222 -8.49 7.57 -23.79
C SER A 222 -8.16 6.48 -22.76
N LYS A 223 -8.03 6.86 -21.49
CA LYS A 223 -7.71 6.00 -20.36
C LYS A 223 -8.95 5.27 -19.88
N ILE A 224 -8.75 4.11 -19.25
CA ILE A 224 -9.83 3.26 -18.75
C ILE A 224 -9.94 3.36 -17.24
N LEU A 225 -11.16 3.53 -16.75
CA LEU A 225 -11.55 3.39 -15.35
C LEU A 225 -12.07 1.99 -15.10
N ILE A 226 -11.58 1.36 -14.05
CA ILE A 226 -11.96 0.03 -13.57
C ILE A 226 -12.76 0.19 -12.28
N SER A 227 -13.96 -0.38 -12.25
CA SER A 227 -14.82 -0.37 -11.07
C SER A 227 -14.40 -1.44 -10.06
N LEU A 228 -14.24 -1.05 -8.80
CA LEU A 228 -13.90 -1.92 -7.68
C LEU A 228 -14.82 -1.64 -6.48
N SER A 229 -15.14 -2.68 -5.73
CA SER A 229 -15.91 -2.60 -4.49
C SER A 229 -15.10 -3.12 -3.31
N ILE A 230 -15.11 -2.36 -2.22
CA ILE A 230 -14.55 -2.74 -0.93
C ILE A 230 -15.71 -3.14 -0.03
N ILE A 231 -15.77 -4.42 0.33
CA ILE A 231 -16.84 -4.96 1.15
C ILE A 231 -16.55 -4.65 2.62
N ALA A 232 -17.57 -4.18 3.34
CA ALA A 232 -17.48 -3.90 4.76
C ALA A 232 -17.10 -5.15 5.55
N ALA A 233 -16.34 -4.94 6.62
CA ALA A 233 -16.02 -6.01 7.54
C ALA A 233 -17.29 -6.50 8.24
N LYS A 234 -17.43 -7.83 8.37
CA LYS A 234 -18.55 -8.43 9.12
C LYS A 234 -18.38 -8.31 10.64
N SER A 235 -17.14 -8.09 11.09
CA SER A 235 -16.76 -8.06 12.50
C SER A 235 -15.77 -6.91 12.76
N GLY A 236 -15.84 -6.33 13.96
CA GLY A 236 -15.07 -5.12 14.32
C GLY A 236 -13.58 -5.35 14.54
N ASP A 237 -13.13 -6.60 14.50
CA ASP A 237 -11.74 -7.02 14.59
C ASP A 237 -11.00 -6.94 13.24
N LYS A 238 -11.72 -6.66 12.13
CA LYS A 238 -11.10 -6.57 10.80
C LYS A 238 -10.94 -5.13 10.34
N LYS A 239 -9.98 -4.91 9.45
CA LYS A 239 -9.77 -3.60 8.80
C LYS A 239 -11.08 -3.16 8.14
N ASN A 240 -11.57 -1.96 8.45
CA ASN A 240 -12.83 -1.46 7.88
C ASN A 240 -12.65 -1.02 6.42
N ALA A 241 -13.76 -0.83 5.70
CA ALA A 241 -13.71 -0.47 4.29
C ALA A 241 -12.99 0.86 4.04
N THR A 242 -13.16 1.85 4.92
CA THR A 242 -12.50 3.17 4.80
C THR A 242 -10.98 3.06 4.90
N ALA A 243 -10.45 2.24 5.80
CA ALA A 243 -9.01 2.01 5.92
C ALA A 243 -8.45 1.28 4.69
N ILE A 244 -9.16 0.27 4.16
CA ILE A 244 -8.78 -0.39 2.90
C ILE A 244 -8.77 0.61 1.74
N LYS A 245 -9.80 1.47 1.64
CA LYS A 245 -9.87 2.53 0.63
C LYS A 245 -8.63 3.43 0.71
N ASP A 246 -8.34 3.90 1.91
CA ASP A 246 -7.27 4.84 2.19
C ASP A 246 -5.89 4.23 1.91
N ASP A 247 -5.69 2.97 2.28
CA ASP A 247 -4.47 2.23 1.97
C ASP A 247 -4.31 2.02 0.46
N LEU A 248 -5.37 1.60 -0.23
CA LEU A 248 -5.38 1.39 -1.68
C LEU A 248 -5.04 2.68 -2.45
N ASP A 249 -5.63 3.81 -2.06
CA ASP A 249 -5.31 5.12 -2.64
C ASP A 249 -3.83 5.48 -2.44
N LEU A 250 -3.32 5.32 -1.21
CA LEU A 250 -1.93 5.64 -0.89
C LEU A 250 -0.94 4.74 -1.64
N LEU A 251 -1.24 3.44 -1.73
CA LEU A 251 -0.41 2.45 -2.42
C LEU A 251 -0.29 2.76 -3.91
N ILE A 252 -1.41 3.11 -4.57
CA ILE A 252 -1.42 3.48 -5.98
C ILE A 252 -0.70 4.81 -6.18
N SER A 253 -1.00 5.84 -5.37
CA SER A 253 -0.36 7.15 -5.52
C SER A 253 1.13 7.16 -5.22
N ASN A 254 1.62 6.18 -4.47
CA ASN A 254 3.05 5.98 -4.21
C ASN A 254 3.61 4.75 -4.96
N LYS A 255 2.98 4.36 -6.08
CA LYS A 255 3.30 3.15 -6.85
C LYS A 255 4.79 2.86 -7.01
N LYS A 256 5.59 3.87 -7.35
CA LYS A 256 7.05 3.76 -7.53
C LYS A 256 7.76 3.09 -6.33
N TYR A 257 7.23 3.27 -5.13
CA TYR A 257 7.84 2.82 -3.87
C TYR A 257 7.14 1.59 -3.28
N THR A 258 6.08 1.09 -3.91
CA THR A 258 5.24 0.00 -3.37
C THR A 258 5.19 -1.16 -4.35
N ASN A 259 4.68 -2.31 -3.88
CA ASN A 259 4.52 -3.52 -4.72
C ASN A 259 3.50 -3.36 -5.86
N ILE A 260 2.79 -2.22 -5.95
CA ILE A 260 1.95 -1.88 -7.11
C ILE A 260 2.82 -1.78 -8.38
N SER A 261 4.08 -1.37 -8.26
CA SER A 261 4.99 -1.24 -9.41
C SER A 261 5.53 -2.57 -9.97
N THR A 262 5.34 -3.68 -9.28
CA THR A 262 5.96 -4.97 -9.61
C THR A 262 4.95 -6.06 -9.94
N GLY A 263 3.66 -5.87 -9.62
CA GLY A 263 2.61 -6.83 -9.96
C GLY A 263 2.32 -6.85 -11.46
N ALA A 264 1.85 -7.99 -11.96
CA ALA A 264 1.61 -8.20 -13.39
C ALA A 264 0.48 -7.32 -13.91
N ILE A 265 -0.56 -7.10 -13.09
CA ILE A 265 -1.71 -6.25 -13.46
C ILE A 265 -1.68 -4.91 -12.74
N THR A 266 -1.32 -4.90 -11.46
CA THR A 266 -1.26 -3.67 -10.65
C THR A 266 -0.24 -2.65 -11.19
N TYR A 267 0.78 -3.09 -11.93
CA TYR A 267 1.69 -2.20 -12.66
C TYR A 267 0.95 -1.30 -13.67
N TYR A 268 -0.23 -1.67 -14.17
CA TYR A 268 -0.98 -0.82 -15.08
C TYR A 268 -1.78 0.29 -14.40
N LEU A 269 -1.85 0.33 -13.07
CA LEU A 269 -2.58 1.37 -12.34
C LEU A 269 -1.90 2.74 -12.46
N ASP A 270 -2.71 3.78 -12.64
CA ASP A 270 -2.29 5.17 -12.78
C ASP A 270 -2.12 5.83 -11.40
N GLU A 271 -0.86 6.04 -11.03
CA GLU A 271 -0.45 6.68 -9.77
C GLU A 271 -0.99 8.10 -9.59
N THR A 272 -1.25 8.82 -10.68
CA THR A 272 -1.81 10.18 -10.62
C THR A 272 -3.30 10.20 -10.28
N TYR A 273 -3.99 9.06 -10.42
CA TYR A 273 -5.43 8.95 -10.14
C TYR A 273 -5.71 8.40 -8.73
N GLY A 274 -4.96 7.38 -8.31
CA GLY A 274 -5.21 6.71 -7.03
C GLY A 274 -6.49 5.86 -7.05
N PHE A 275 -7.22 5.84 -5.93
CA PHE A 275 -8.55 5.26 -5.81
C PHE A 275 -9.58 6.33 -5.47
N LYS A 276 -10.63 6.46 -6.29
CA LYS A 276 -11.71 7.42 -6.07
C LYS A 276 -13.00 6.69 -5.72
N SER A 277 -13.49 6.88 -4.50
CA SER A 277 -14.81 6.40 -4.09
C SER A 277 -15.88 7.06 -4.95
N SER A 278 -16.76 6.26 -5.52
CA SER A 278 -18.03 6.74 -6.04
C SER A 278 -18.94 6.98 -4.84
N VAL A 279 -19.60 8.13 -4.78
CA VAL A 279 -20.59 8.41 -3.72
C VAL A 279 -21.56 7.23 -3.70
N SER A 280 -21.69 6.56 -2.55
CA SER A 280 -22.63 5.44 -2.45
C SER A 280 -24.05 5.96 -2.70
N VAL A 281 -24.95 5.13 -3.24
CA VAL A 281 -26.34 5.54 -3.47
C VAL A 281 -26.97 6.07 -2.18
N ALA A 282 -26.67 5.45 -1.03
CA ALA A 282 -27.13 5.91 0.28
C ALA A 282 -26.59 7.30 0.67
N GLU A 283 -25.29 7.55 0.45
CA GLU A 283 -24.66 8.84 0.73
C GLU A 283 -25.16 9.93 -0.22
N PHE A 284 -25.40 9.60 -1.49
CA PHE A 284 -26.05 10.48 -2.46
C PHE A 284 -27.46 10.85 -2.00
N PHE A 285 -28.26 9.87 -1.57
CA PHE A 285 -29.59 10.12 -1.04
C PHE A 285 -29.58 10.95 0.24
N GLU A 286 -28.61 10.76 1.14
CA GLU A 286 -28.50 11.59 2.35
C GLU A 286 -28.05 13.02 2.03
N ILE A 287 -27.08 13.22 1.14
CA ILE A 287 -26.63 14.55 0.68
C ILE A 287 -27.78 15.30 -0.02
N HIS A 288 -28.59 14.59 -0.80
CA HIS A 288 -29.66 15.18 -1.61
C HIS A 288 -31.06 15.01 -1.02
N LYS A 289 -31.18 14.49 0.21
CA LYS A 289 -32.46 14.10 0.84
C LYS A 289 -33.50 15.19 0.79
N THR A 290 -33.13 16.39 1.23
CA THR A 290 -34.03 17.55 1.28
C THR A 290 -34.45 18.00 -0.11
N LYS A 291 -33.53 18.01 -1.08
CA LYS A 291 -33.82 18.34 -2.49
C LYS A 291 -34.77 17.33 -3.13
N ILE A 292 -34.56 16.04 -2.87
CA ILE A 292 -35.39 14.95 -3.40
C ILE A 292 -36.82 15.03 -2.81
N ILE A 293 -36.95 15.28 -1.51
CA ILE A 293 -38.28 15.46 -0.87
C ILE A 293 -39.02 16.65 -1.48
N ILE A 294 -38.36 17.80 -1.64
CA ILE A 294 -38.98 18.99 -2.24
C ILE A 294 -39.46 18.69 -3.67
N TRP A 295 -38.62 18.04 -4.48
CA TRP A 295 -38.97 17.67 -5.86
C TRP A 295 -40.16 16.70 -5.92
N SER A 296 -40.17 15.69 -5.06
CA SER A 296 -41.28 14.73 -4.96
C SER A 296 -42.59 15.40 -4.56
N VAL A 297 -42.57 16.34 -3.60
CA VAL A 297 -43.76 17.11 -3.20
C VAL A 297 -44.24 18.01 -4.35
N ALA A 298 -43.33 18.68 -5.04
CA ALA A 298 -43.68 19.52 -6.18
C ALA A 298 -44.35 18.72 -7.31
N VAL A 299 -43.80 17.55 -7.65
CA VAL A 299 -44.38 16.64 -8.65
C VAL A 299 -45.74 16.12 -8.21
N PHE A 300 -45.90 15.75 -6.94
CA PHE A 300 -47.18 15.31 -6.40
C PHE A 300 -48.25 16.41 -6.45
N LEU A 301 -47.90 17.64 -6.07
CA LEU A 301 -48.80 18.79 -6.18
C LEU A 301 -49.20 19.07 -7.63
N PHE A 302 -48.24 19.05 -8.57
CA PHE A 302 -48.51 19.19 -10.00
C PHE A 302 -49.45 18.09 -10.51
N LEU A 303 -49.20 16.83 -10.18
CA LEU A 303 -50.06 15.70 -10.55
C LEU A 303 -51.47 15.84 -9.95
N SER A 304 -51.57 16.27 -8.69
CA SER A 304 -52.88 16.47 -8.03
C SER A 304 -53.67 17.61 -8.68
N ALA A 305 -53.02 18.72 -9.04
CA ALA A 305 -53.64 19.84 -9.74
C ALA A 305 -54.06 19.43 -11.16
N PHE A 306 -53.22 18.67 -11.87
CA PHE A 306 -53.53 18.13 -13.19
C PHE A 306 -54.75 17.19 -13.14
N LEU A 307 -54.80 16.27 -12.19
CA LEU A 307 -55.94 15.37 -12.00
C LEU A 307 -57.21 16.13 -11.60
N ALA A 308 -57.11 17.12 -10.70
CA ALA A 308 -58.24 17.95 -10.31
C ALA A 308 -58.78 18.78 -11.50
N ALA A 309 -57.90 19.34 -12.34
CA ALA A 309 -58.28 20.03 -13.56
C ALA A 309 -58.97 19.08 -14.55
N ARG A 310 -58.44 17.86 -14.72
CA ARG A 310 -59.06 16.83 -15.57
C ARG A 310 -60.40 16.33 -15.04
N TRP A 311 -60.60 16.32 -13.72
CA TRP A 311 -61.88 15.93 -13.11
C TRP A 311 -62.93 17.04 -13.21
N LYS A 312 -62.51 18.30 -13.17
CA LYS A 312 -63.40 19.48 -13.37
C LYS A 312 -63.77 19.73 -14.83
N SER A 313 -62.97 19.26 -15.78
CA SER A 313 -63.32 19.23 -17.20
C SER A 313 -63.53 17.77 -17.64
N PRO A 314 -64.71 17.17 -17.35
CA PRO A 314 -65.08 15.95 -18.06
C PRO A 314 -65.11 16.29 -19.55
N GLU A 315 -64.51 15.43 -20.37
CA GLU A 315 -64.58 15.53 -21.84
C GLU A 315 -66.01 15.90 -22.23
N VAL A 316 -66.14 17.04 -22.91
CA VAL A 316 -67.33 17.30 -23.71
C VAL A 316 -67.38 16.15 -24.69
N LYS A 317 -68.21 15.15 -24.38
CA LYS A 317 -68.67 14.21 -25.39
C LYS A 317 -69.41 15.06 -26.39
N ASP A 318 -68.73 15.37 -27.50
CA ASP A 318 -69.38 15.86 -28.70
C ASP A 318 -70.33 14.75 -29.17
N SER A 319 -71.57 14.83 -28.67
CA SER A 319 -72.74 14.20 -29.25
C SER A 319 -73.56 15.32 -29.84
N PHE A 320 -73.54 15.49 -31.16
CA PHE A 320 -74.63 15.94 -32.05
C PHE A 320 -74.04 15.87 -33.48
N GLN A 321 -74.38 14.82 -34.22
CA GLN A 321 -75.40 14.76 -35.28
C GLN A 321 -74.88 15.23 -36.65
#